data_AF-A0A7G6XCI6-F1
#
_entry.id   AF-A0A7G6XCI6-F1
#
_cell.length_a   1.000
_cell.length_b   1.000
_cell.length_c   1.000
_cell.angle_alpha   90.00
_cell.angle_beta   90.00
_cell.angle_gamma   90.00
#
_symmetry.space_group_name_H-M   'P 1'
#
loop_
_entity.id
_entity.type
_entity.pdbx_description
1 polymer ?
#
loop_
_entity_poly.entity_id
_entity_poly.type
_entity_poly.pdbx_seq_one_letter_code
_entity_poly.pdbx_strand_id
1 'polypeptide(L)'
;MERADVLRRVIGILTEAQDIRRAAEAGSDADTPAETAGVATQLLNEMLPSISVPADASPQQVATLVAEALGPALHTMVSGFSLAFTSLAIAHDDGRTDISSIEVLQELALEVEAGTYDEGPWET
;
A
#
# COMPACT_ATOMS: atom_id res chain seq x y z
N MET A 1 -10.40 8.23 6.22
CA MET A 1 -9.02 8.27 5.71
C MET A 1 -9.11 8.61 4.24
N GLU A 2 -8.34 9.58 3.78
CA GLU A 2 -8.39 10.03 2.39
C GLU A 2 -7.56 9.09 1.51
N ARG A 3 -7.93 8.93 0.23
CA ARG A 3 -7.25 8.01 -0.71
C ARG A 3 -5.76 8.34 -0.85
N ALA A 4 -5.43 9.62 -0.81
CA ALA A 4 -4.07 10.13 -0.85
C ALA A 4 -3.22 9.67 0.35
N ASP A 5 -3.80 9.60 1.56
CA ASP A 5 -3.08 9.13 2.76
C ASP A 5 -2.68 7.66 2.65
N VAL A 6 -3.57 6.84 2.09
CA VAL A 6 -3.33 5.41 1.86
C VAL A 6 -2.21 5.21 0.86
N LEU A 7 -2.24 5.96 -0.24
CA LEU A 7 -1.23 5.89 -1.29
C LEU A 7 0.14 6.34 -0.79
N ARG A 8 0.24 7.45 -0.04
CA ARG A 8 1.50 7.85 0.61
C ARG A 8 2.04 6.74 1.51
N ARG A 9 1.15 6.08 2.27
CA ARG A 9 1.58 5.02 3.18
C ARG A 9 2.08 3.78 2.45
N VAL A 10 1.39 3.36 1.39
CA VAL A 10 1.83 2.26 0.51
C VAL A 10 3.20 2.57 -0.09
N ILE A 11 3.40 3.80 -0.58
CA ILE A 11 4.67 4.20 -1.19
C ILE A 11 5.81 4.18 -0.16
N GLY A 12 5.60 4.76 1.02
CA GLY A 12 6.62 4.75 2.09
C GLY A 12 7.07 3.34 2.48
N ILE A 13 6.15 2.38 2.47
CA ILE A 13 6.46 0.97 2.73
C ILE A 13 7.23 0.33 1.60
N LEU A 14 6.87 0.60 0.34
CA LEU A 14 7.62 0.09 -0.80
C LEU A 14 9.06 0.64 -0.79
N THR A 15 9.26 1.89 -0.39
CA THR A 15 10.59 2.47 -0.19
C THR A 15 11.36 1.74 0.92
N GLU A 16 10.76 1.55 2.10
CA GLU A 16 11.38 0.86 3.22
C GLU A 16 11.75 -0.60 2.88
N ALA A 17 10.85 -1.32 2.19
CA ALA A 17 11.10 -2.67 1.72
C ALA A 17 12.24 -2.74 0.69
N GLN A 18 12.42 -1.70 -0.13
CA GLN A 18 13.56 -1.61 -1.05
C GLN A 18 14.88 -1.37 -0.32
N ASP A 19 14.88 -0.57 0.74
CA ASP A 19 16.07 -0.35 1.57
C ASP A 19 16.48 -1.61 2.33
N ILE A 20 15.52 -2.35 2.90
CA ILE A 20 15.76 -3.66 3.53
C ILE A 20 16.39 -4.64 2.51
N ARG A 21 15.82 -4.71 1.30
CA ARG A 21 16.37 -5.58 0.24
C ARG A 21 17.78 -5.17 -0.16
N ARG A 22 18.05 -3.87 -0.31
CA ARG A 22 19.38 -3.35 -0.64
C ARG A 22 20.40 -3.67 0.46
N ALA A 23 20.00 -3.59 1.73
CA ALA A 23 20.85 -3.95 2.86
C ALA A 23 21.18 -5.47 2.88
N ALA A 24 20.20 -6.31 2.56
CA ALA A 24 20.41 -7.75 2.41
C ALA A 24 21.35 -8.09 1.23
N GLU A 25 21.17 -7.44 0.07
CA GLU A 25 22.06 -7.58 -1.09
C GLU A 25 23.50 -7.10 -0.80
N ALA A 26 23.68 -6.14 0.11
CA ALA A 26 24.98 -5.66 0.57
C ALA A 26 25.68 -6.58 1.59
N GLY A 27 25.11 -7.75 1.89
CA GLY A 27 25.72 -8.76 2.79
C GLY A 27 25.50 -8.50 4.28
N SER A 28 24.49 -7.70 4.63
CA SER A 28 24.01 -7.62 6.02
C SER A 28 23.12 -8.82 6.30
N ASP A 29 23.41 -9.60 7.37
CA ASP A 29 22.57 -10.69 7.90
C ASP A 29 21.24 -10.14 8.47
N ALA A 30 20.44 -9.51 7.63
CA ALA A 30 19.07 -9.16 7.94
C ALA A 30 18.20 -10.39 7.64
N ASP A 31 17.50 -10.91 8.65
CA ASP A 31 16.46 -11.94 8.51
C ASP A 31 15.29 -11.40 7.66
N THR A 32 15.54 -11.33 6.36
CA THR A 32 14.78 -10.59 5.32
C THR A 32 13.30 -10.98 5.26
N PRO A 33 12.88 -12.26 5.46
CA PRO A 33 11.46 -12.62 5.44
C PRO A 33 10.66 -12.11 6.64
N ALA A 34 11.28 -12.05 7.83
CA ALA A 34 10.60 -11.65 9.06
C ALA A 34 10.36 -10.13 9.10
N GLU A 35 11.33 -9.36 8.64
CA GLU A 35 11.23 -7.89 8.54
C GLU A 35 10.19 -7.48 7.49
N THR A 36 10.18 -8.12 6.32
CA THR A 36 9.18 -7.85 5.26
C THR A 36 7.75 -8.17 5.72
N ALA A 37 7.55 -9.28 6.44
CA ALA A 37 6.26 -9.62 7.05
C ALA A 37 5.84 -8.62 8.14
N GLY A 38 6.81 -8.06 8.88
CA GLY A 38 6.60 -7.01 9.88
C GLY A 38 6.05 -5.72 9.25
N VAL A 39 6.66 -5.27 8.15
CA VAL A 39 6.22 -4.05 7.43
C VAL A 39 4.79 -4.21 6.87
N ALA A 40 4.47 -5.37 6.28
CA ALA A 40 3.11 -5.66 5.80
C ALA A 40 2.08 -5.71 6.94
N THR A 41 2.45 -6.29 8.09
CA THR A 41 1.59 -6.35 9.27
C THR A 41 1.34 -4.97 9.87
N GLN A 42 2.38 -4.12 9.91
CA GLN A 42 2.26 -2.74 10.37
C GLN A 42 1.30 -1.94 9.47
N LEU A 43 1.41 -2.07 8.15
CA LEU A 43 0.48 -1.46 7.20
C LEU A 43 -0.96 -1.85 7.50
N LEU A 44 -1.21 -3.15 7.67
CA LEU A 44 -2.55 -3.65 7.96
C LEU A 44 -3.08 -3.05 9.27
N ASN A 45 -2.29 -3.00 10.34
CA ASN A 45 -2.73 -2.42 11.61
C ASN A 45 -3.04 -0.92 11.53
N GLU A 46 -2.33 -0.18 10.68
CA GLU A 46 -2.55 1.27 10.52
C GLU A 46 -3.73 1.58 9.57
N MET A 47 -3.96 0.72 8.58
CA MET A 47 -4.97 0.90 7.54
C MET A 47 -6.35 0.35 7.91
N LEU A 48 -6.41 -0.72 8.71
CA LEU A 48 -7.66 -1.37 9.06
C LEU A 48 -8.40 -0.55 10.12
N PRO A 49 -9.72 -0.31 9.94
CA PRO A 49 -10.49 0.44 10.91
C PRO A 49 -10.68 -0.35 12.20
N SER A 50 -10.84 0.36 13.32
CA SER A 50 -11.30 -0.24 14.56
C SER A 50 -12.76 -0.69 14.41
N ILE A 51 -13.05 -1.96 14.67
CA ILE A 51 -14.38 -2.54 14.56
C ILE A 51 -14.98 -2.70 15.95
N SER A 52 -16.07 -2.01 16.23
CA SER A 52 -16.83 -2.18 17.48
C SER A 52 -17.90 -3.26 17.29
N VAL A 53 -17.84 -4.31 18.11
CA VAL A 53 -18.76 -5.46 18.04
C VAL A 53 -19.71 -5.42 19.24
N PRO A 54 -21.04 -5.44 19.03
CA PRO A 54 -22.01 -5.56 20.12
C PRO A 54 -21.83 -6.86 20.90
N ALA A 55 -21.99 -6.82 22.23
CA ALA A 55 -21.79 -7.98 23.10
C ALA A 55 -22.80 -9.12 22.85
N ASP A 56 -23.96 -8.79 22.28
CA ASP A 56 -25.04 -9.70 21.92
C ASP A 56 -25.03 -10.08 20.43
N ALA A 57 -24.01 -9.68 19.68
CA ALA A 57 -23.90 -10.00 18.26
C ALA A 57 -23.75 -11.52 18.04
N SER A 58 -24.62 -12.07 17.19
CA SER A 58 -24.45 -13.43 16.67
C SER A 58 -23.20 -13.53 15.78
N PRO A 59 -22.62 -14.73 15.62
CA PRO A 59 -21.46 -14.94 14.75
C PRO A 59 -21.65 -14.42 13.32
N GLN A 60 -22.86 -14.55 12.76
CA GLN A 60 -23.18 -14.04 11.42
C GLN A 60 -23.16 -12.50 11.38
N GLN A 61 -23.68 -11.83 12.42
CA GLN A 61 -23.65 -10.37 12.50
C GLN A 61 -22.22 -9.84 12.64
N VAL A 62 -21.36 -10.54 13.40
CA VAL A 62 -19.94 -10.20 13.49
C VAL A 62 -19.27 -10.32 12.12
N ALA A 63 -19.51 -11.41 11.39
CA ALA A 63 -18.94 -11.61 10.07
C ALA A 63 -19.35 -10.49 9.08
N THR A 64 -20.62 -10.09 9.09
CA THR A 64 -21.12 -8.98 8.27
C THR A 64 -20.46 -7.66 8.64
N LEU A 65 -20.40 -7.31 9.93
CA LEU A 65 -19.76 -6.08 10.41
C LEU A 65 -18.29 -6.01 10.00
N VAL A 66 -17.57 -7.13 10.10
CA VAL A 66 -16.17 -7.22 9.70
C VAL A 66 -16.03 -7.04 8.18
N ALA A 67 -16.84 -7.71 7.37
CA ALA A 67 -16.78 -7.59 5.93
C ALA A 67 -17.08 -6.14 5.45
N GLU A 68 -18.09 -5.51 6.03
CA GLU A 68 -18.48 -4.12 5.70
C GLU A 68 -17.42 -3.11 6.12
N ALA A 69 -16.80 -3.30 7.29
CA ALA A 69 -15.77 -2.40 7.79
C ALA A 69 -14.45 -2.55 7.01
N LEU A 70 -14.04 -3.78 6.71
CA LEU A 70 -12.74 -4.04 6.10
C LEU A 70 -12.74 -3.85 4.58
N GLY A 71 -13.87 -4.07 3.90
CA GLY A 71 -13.97 -4.02 2.44
C GLY A 71 -13.37 -2.75 1.82
N PRO A 72 -13.78 -1.54 2.24
CA PRO A 72 -13.26 -0.29 1.69
C PRO A 72 -11.75 -0.10 1.92
N ALA A 73 -11.24 -0.46 3.10
CA ALA A 73 -9.83 -0.34 3.44
C ALA A 73 -8.98 -1.28 2.56
N LEU A 74 -9.38 -2.56 2.47
CA LEU A 74 -8.70 -3.55 1.64
C LEU A 74 -8.72 -3.17 0.15
N HIS A 75 -9.86 -2.69 -0.35
CA HIS A 75 -9.98 -2.22 -1.73
C HIS A 75 -9.01 -1.06 -2.02
N THR A 76 -8.91 -0.11 -1.09
CA THR A 76 -8.02 1.06 -1.24
C THR A 76 -6.55 0.63 -1.22
N MET A 77 -6.18 -0.29 -0.32
CA MET A 77 -4.81 -0.84 -0.27
C MET A 77 -4.44 -1.55 -1.57
N VAL A 78 -5.28 -2.47 -2.04
CA VAL A 78 -5.04 -3.20 -3.31
C VAL A 78 -4.92 -2.22 -4.48
N SER A 79 -5.80 -1.23 -4.56
CA SER A 79 -5.75 -0.20 -5.61
C SER A 79 -4.43 0.58 -5.57
N GLY A 80 -3.94 0.95 -4.39
CA GLY A 80 -2.66 1.65 -4.24
C GLY A 80 -1.46 0.80 -4.65
N PHE A 81 -1.44 -0.48 -4.26
CA PHE A 81 -0.41 -1.42 -4.69
C PHE A 81 -0.43 -1.68 -6.19
N SER A 82 -1.61 -1.83 -6.79
CA SER A 82 -1.75 -1.97 -8.24
C SER A 82 -1.20 -0.75 -8.97
N LEU A 83 -1.51 0.47 -8.52
CA LEU A 83 -0.98 1.69 -9.13
C LEU A 83 0.55 1.77 -9.04
N ALA A 84 1.11 1.51 -7.87
CA ALA A 84 2.56 1.52 -7.68
C ALA A 84 3.26 0.45 -8.55
N PHE A 85 2.71 -0.76 -8.60
CA PHE A 85 3.23 -1.83 -9.44
C PHE A 85 3.16 -1.48 -10.93
N THR A 86 2.03 -0.99 -11.42
CA THR A 86 1.86 -0.60 -12.82
C THR A 86 2.80 0.53 -13.21
N SER A 87 3.02 1.51 -12.33
CA SER A 87 3.96 2.62 -12.58
C SER A 87 5.39 2.11 -12.74
N LEU A 88 5.82 1.17 -11.88
CA LEU A 88 7.11 0.52 -11.99
C LEU A 88 7.24 -0.34 -13.26
N ALA A 89 6.19 -1.08 -13.62
CA ALA A 89 6.17 -1.89 -14.83
C ALA A 89 6.28 -1.04 -16.10
N ILE A 90 5.55 0.08 -16.17
CA ILE A 90 5.63 1.02 -17.30
C ILE A 90 7.04 1.59 -17.43
N ALA A 91 7.64 2.08 -16.34
CA ALA A 91 9.00 2.61 -16.39
C ALA A 91 10.03 1.56 -16.87
N HIS A 92 9.87 0.31 -16.42
CA HIS A 92 10.71 -0.80 -16.86
C HIS A 92 10.50 -1.12 -18.35
N ASP A 93 9.25 -1.23 -18.80
CA ASP A 93 8.88 -1.62 -20.16
C ASP A 93 9.23 -0.55 -21.20
N ASP A 94 9.21 0.73 -20.80
CA ASP A 94 9.71 1.86 -21.60
C ASP A 94 11.24 1.88 -21.70
N GLY A 95 11.93 0.97 -21.02
CA GLY A 95 13.39 0.88 -21.02
C GLY A 95 14.08 2.05 -20.31
N ARG A 96 13.37 2.74 -19.41
CA ARG A 96 13.91 3.85 -18.61
C ARG A 96 14.89 3.33 -17.57
N THR A 97 16.12 3.07 -18.00
CA THR A 97 17.22 2.62 -17.15
C THR A 97 17.98 3.78 -16.51
N ASP A 98 17.63 5.02 -16.87
CA ASP A 98 18.17 6.27 -16.32
C ASP A 98 17.59 6.63 -14.95
N ILE A 99 16.47 6.01 -14.56
CA ILE A 99 15.82 6.21 -13.26
C ILE A 99 15.76 4.92 -12.46
N SER A 100 15.86 5.06 -11.14
CA SER A 100 15.68 3.97 -10.19
C SER A 100 14.20 3.76 -9.85
N SER A 101 13.86 2.56 -9.38
CA SER A 101 12.52 2.27 -8.87
C SER A 101 12.12 3.16 -7.70
N ILE A 102 13.08 3.67 -6.92
CA ILE A 102 12.81 4.63 -5.83
C ILE A 102 12.33 5.96 -6.41
N GLU A 103 13.00 6.45 -7.45
CA GLU A 103 12.64 7.71 -8.10
C GLU A 103 11.24 7.62 -8.74
N VAL A 104 10.90 6.49 -9.37
CA VAL A 104 9.53 6.22 -9.86
C VAL A 104 8.50 6.32 -8.73
N LEU A 105 8.78 5.69 -7.58
CA LEU A 105 7.88 5.70 -6.43
C LEU A 105 7.75 7.11 -5.80
N GLN A 106 8.83 7.89 -5.80
CA GLN A 106 8.81 9.28 -5.32
C GLN A 106 8.00 10.19 -6.25
N GLU A 107 8.19 10.08 -7.57
CA GLU A 107 7.36 10.79 -8.56
C GLU A 107 5.88 10.46 -8.36
N LEU A 108 5.55 9.17 -8.21
CA LEU A 108 4.18 8.73 -7.95
C LEU A 108 3.61 9.33 -6.65
N ALA A 109 4.40 9.46 -5.59
CA ALA A 109 3.94 10.07 -4.34
C ALA A 109 3.59 11.55 -4.53
N LEU A 110 4.40 12.28 -5.31
CA LEU A 110 4.16 13.68 -5.62
C LEU A 110 2.91 13.86 -6.49
N GLU A 111 2.69 12.98 -7.46
CA GLU A 111 1.49 12.99 -8.30
C GLU A 111 0.21 12.71 -7.49
N VAL A 112 0.29 11.78 -6.54
CA VAL A 112 -0.81 11.51 -5.60
C VAL A 112 -1.09 12.73 -4.72
N GLU A 113 -0.06 13.39 -4.20
CA GLU A 113 -0.23 14.60 -3.37
C GLU A 113 -0.79 15.78 -4.16
N ALA A 114 -0.45 15.87 -5.45
CA ALA A 114 -1.00 16.88 -6.36
C ALA A 114 -2.47 16.65 -6.74
N GLY A 115 -3.08 15.54 -6.29
CA GLY A 115 -4.47 15.19 -6.62
C GLY A 115 -4.65 14.63 -8.03
N THR A 116 -3.56 14.26 -8.72
CA THR A 116 -3.60 13.71 -10.09
C THR A 116 -4.50 12.47 -10.21
N TYR A 117 -4.74 11.78 -9.09
CA TYR A 117 -5.55 10.57 -9.01
C TYR A 117 -6.85 10.72 -8.19
N ASP A 118 -7.20 11.94 -7.76
CA ASP A 118 -8.45 12.22 -7.04
C ASP A 118 -9.67 12.26 -7.97
N GLU A 119 -9.47 12.67 -9.23
CA GLU A 119 -10.48 12.56 -10.29
C GLU A 119 -10.35 11.20 -10.99
N GLY A 120 -11.19 10.24 -10.61
CA GLY A 120 -11.27 8.98 -11.35
C GLY A 120 -12.29 9.05 -12.51
N PRO A 121 -12.09 8.30 -13.61
CA PRO A 121 -12.92 8.35 -14.83
C PRO A 121 -14.30 7.67 -14.70
N TRP A 122 -14.86 7.60 -13.50
CA TRP A 122 -16.06 6.83 -13.15
C TRP A 122 -17.19 7.67 -12.54
N GLU A 123 -17.12 8.99 -12.68
CA GLU A 123 -18.28 9.87 -12.54
C GLU A 123 -18.98 10.11 -13.89
N THR A 124 -19.51 9.04 -14.50
CA THR A 124 -20.62 9.12 -15.48
C THR A 124 -21.43 7.82 -15.46
#